data_AF-A0A842N8Q5-F1
#
_entry.id   AF-A0A842N8Q5-F1
#
_cell.length_a   1.000
_cell.length_b   1.000
_cell.length_c   1.000
_cell.angle_alpha   90.00
_cell.angle_beta   90.00
_cell.angle_gamma   90.00
#
_symmetry.space_group_name_H-M   'P 1'
#
loop_
_entity.id
_entity.type
_entity.pdbx_description
1 polymer ?
#
loop_
_entity_poly.entity_id
_entity_poly.type
_entity_poly.pdbx_seq_one_letter_code
_entity_poly.pdbx_strand_id
1 'polypeptide(L)'
;TALTKLKIQLETDRKIRAGKGKARGRKYIKKKGPLIITSTRCKISNSAKNLNIDVVEIENLNAELLAPGAQPGRVALFTEGAIEKLKQEQLFLGTIKKKQEKKEVKTIPKETIKETIKKTTQKPKEKTELKKQTSKIKKEVKKITK
;
A
#
# COMPACT_ATOMS: atom_id res chain seq x y z
N THR A 1 12.75 -2.28 -21.50
CA THR A 1 11.99 -1.83 -20.31
C THR A 1 10.56 -2.33 -20.43
N ALA A 2 9.82 -2.59 -19.34
CA ALA A 2 8.45 -3.14 -19.43
C ALA A 2 7.51 -2.31 -20.34
N LEU A 3 7.71 -0.99 -20.43
CA LEU A 3 6.93 -0.07 -21.27
C LEU A 3 7.18 -0.24 -22.78
N THR A 4 8.39 -0.60 -23.19
CA THR A 4 8.71 -0.86 -24.61
C THR A 4 7.98 -2.10 -25.11
N LYS A 5 7.74 -3.09 -24.23
CA LYS A 5 6.93 -4.27 -24.52
C LYS A 5 5.45 -3.93 -24.77
N LEU A 6 4.96 -2.88 -24.10
CA LEU A 6 3.62 -2.31 -24.32
C LEU A 6 3.56 -1.35 -25.53
N LYS A 7 4.63 -1.29 -26.36
CA LYS A 7 4.77 -0.41 -27.53
C LYS A 7 4.62 1.09 -27.22
N ILE A 8 4.88 1.51 -25.98
CA ILE A 8 4.90 2.93 -25.63
C ILE A 8 6.31 3.46 -25.89
N GLN A 9 6.42 4.35 -26.87
CA GLN A 9 7.68 5.03 -27.16
C GLN A 9 7.82 6.25 -26.26
N LEU A 10 8.93 6.32 -25.52
CA LEU A 10 9.26 7.49 -24.71
C LEU A 10 10.25 8.35 -25.46
N GLU A 11 9.83 9.57 -25.78
CA GLU A 11 10.76 10.59 -26.24
C GLU A 11 11.52 11.18 -25.05
N THR A 12 12.84 11.02 -25.09
CA THR A 12 13.76 11.61 -24.11
C THR A 12 14.18 13.02 -24.48
N ASP A 13 13.72 13.52 -25.62
CA ASP A 13 14.16 14.79 -26.18
C ASP A 13 13.76 15.97 -25.30
N ARG A 14 14.76 16.78 -24.98
CA ARG A 14 14.60 18.01 -24.21
C ARG A 14 14.97 19.17 -25.10
N LYS A 15 14.07 20.13 -25.25
CA LYS A 15 14.33 21.35 -26.01
C LYS A 15 14.77 22.46 -25.06
N ILE A 16 15.68 23.33 -25.51
CA ILE A 16 16.04 24.54 -24.78
C ILE A 16 14.92 25.56 -24.95
N ARG A 17 14.44 26.13 -23.84
CA ARG A 17 13.41 27.17 -23.82
C ARG A 17 13.95 28.45 -24.45
N ALA A 18 13.15 29.06 -25.32
CA ALA A 18 13.42 30.38 -25.89
C ALA A 18 13.14 31.51 -24.88
N GLY A 19 13.79 32.65 -25.08
CA GLY A 19 13.54 33.88 -24.32
C GLY A 19 14.08 33.90 -22.87
N LYS A 20 13.57 34.83 -22.07
CA LYS A 20 14.08 35.16 -20.72
C LYS A 20 13.92 34.03 -19.69
N GLY A 21 13.04 33.06 -19.94
CA GLY A 21 12.85 31.90 -19.06
C GLY A 21 14.10 31.03 -18.93
N LYS A 22 14.98 31.04 -19.94
CA LYS A 22 16.28 30.37 -19.92
C LYS A 22 17.20 30.92 -18.83
N ALA A 23 17.24 32.24 -18.66
CA ALA A 23 18.06 32.93 -17.65
C ALA A 23 17.51 32.75 -16.23
N ARG A 24 16.20 32.57 -16.07
CA ARG A 24 15.54 32.36 -14.76
C ARG A 24 15.61 30.90 -14.26
N GLY A 25 16.55 30.10 -14.74
CA GLY A 25 16.73 28.69 -14.33
C GLY A 25 15.75 27.68 -14.94
N ARG A 26 14.81 28.10 -15.80
CA ARG A 26 13.84 27.19 -16.48
C ARG A 26 14.30 26.86 -17.91
N LYS A 27 15.57 26.47 -18.07
CA LYS A 27 16.23 26.28 -19.38
C LYS A 27 15.62 25.19 -20.24
N TYR A 28 15.10 24.10 -19.67
CA TYR A 28 14.63 22.95 -20.43
C TYR A 28 13.09 22.87 -20.47
N ILE A 29 12.56 22.48 -21.62
CA ILE A 29 11.18 22.04 -21.82
C ILE A 29 11.23 20.54 -22.07
N LYS A 30 10.43 19.79 -21.30
CA LYS A 30 10.27 18.35 -21.45
C LYS A 30 8.83 18.04 -21.85
N LYS A 31 8.64 17.09 -22.74
CA LYS A 31 7.32 16.54 -23.05
C LYS A 31 6.81 15.73 -21.85
N LYS A 32 5.50 15.73 -21.62
CA LYS A 32 4.86 14.89 -20.61
C LYS A 32 4.72 13.48 -21.16
N GLY A 33 5.33 12.50 -20.50
CA GLY A 33 5.19 11.09 -20.86
C GLY A 33 3.94 10.45 -20.26
N PRO A 34 3.86 9.10 -20.28
CA PRO A 34 2.72 8.39 -19.71
C PRO A 34 2.61 8.62 -18.20
N LEU A 35 1.39 8.47 -17.69
CA LEU A 35 1.07 8.47 -16.27
C LEU A 35 0.87 7.03 -15.81
N ILE A 36 1.52 6.61 -14.73
CA ILE A 36 1.31 5.31 -14.09
C ILE A 36 0.55 5.54 -12.79
N ILE A 37 -0.53 4.81 -12.60
CA ILE A 37 -1.44 4.95 -11.46
C ILE A 37 -1.40 3.67 -10.63
N THR A 38 -0.99 3.81 -9.37
CA THR A 38 -0.82 2.71 -8.42
C THR A 38 -1.79 2.81 -7.24
N SER A 39 -2.08 1.70 -6.57
CA SER A 39 -2.89 1.70 -5.34
C SER A 39 -2.11 2.13 -4.10
N THR A 40 -0.82 1.81 -4.08
CA THR A 40 0.10 2.06 -2.95
C THR A 40 1.45 2.58 -3.44
N ARG A 41 2.26 3.08 -2.51
CA ARG A 41 3.59 3.61 -2.78
C ARG A 41 4.55 2.53 -3.24
N CYS A 42 4.73 2.44 -4.55
CA CYS A 42 5.62 1.46 -5.17
C CYS A 42 7.05 1.99 -5.35
N LYS A 43 8.04 1.09 -5.35
CA LYS A 43 9.44 1.38 -5.69
C LYS A 43 9.62 1.96 -7.09
N ILE A 44 8.65 1.72 -7.98
CA ILE A 44 8.57 2.27 -9.35
C ILE A 44 8.63 3.81 -9.32
N SER A 45 8.12 4.46 -8.27
CA SER A 45 8.19 5.92 -8.11
C SER A 45 9.63 6.46 -8.12
N ASN A 46 10.60 5.72 -7.60
CA ASN A 46 11.99 6.15 -7.59
C ASN A 46 12.65 6.00 -8.96
N SER A 47 12.40 4.87 -9.64
CA SER A 47 12.93 4.63 -10.99
C SER A 47 12.31 5.56 -12.03
N ALA A 48 11.03 5.91 -11.86
CA ALA A 48 10.31 6.78 -12.78
C ALA A 48 10.80 8.23 -12.75
N LYS A 49 11.31 8.75 -11.62
CA LYS A 49 11.78 10.14 -11.49
C LYS A 49 12.87 10.55 -12.50
N ASN A 50 13.74 9.61 -12.87
CA ASN A 50 14.79 9.88 -13.84
C ASN A 50 14.27 9.83 -15.29
N LEU A 51 13.15 9.15 -15.51
CA LEU A 51 12.46 9.08 -16.79
C LEU A 51 11.38 10.17 -16.85
N ASN A 52 10.90 10.52 -18.04
CA ASN A 52 9.82 11.51 -18.19
C ASN A 52 8.43 10.88 -17.90
N ILE A 53 8.33 10.03 -16.88
CA ILE A 53 7.13 9.27 -16.50
C ILE A 53 6.65 9.79 -15.15
N ASP A 54 5.36 10.08 -15.03
CA ASP A 54 4.76 10.44 -13.74
C ASP A 54 4.16 9.19 -13.10
N VAL A 55 4.37 9.00 -11.79
CA VAL A 55 3.78 7.89 -11.01
C VAL A 55 2.99 8.50 -9.87
N VAL A 56 1.73 8.12 -9.74
CA VAL A 56 0.80 8.73 -8.78
C VAL A 56 -0.06 7.65 -8.15
N GLU A 57 -0.34 7.80 -6.86
CA GLU A 57 -1.30 6.95 -6.15
C GLU A 57 -2.72 7.39 -6.47
N ILE A 58 -3.65 6.44 -6.54
CA ILE A 58 -5.01 6.72 -6.98
C ILE A 58 -5.74 7.78 -6.13
N GLU A 59 -5.46 7.83 -4.82
CA GLU A 59 -6.03 8.83 -3.91
C GLU A 59 -5.57 10.26 -4.23
N ASN A 60 -4.38 10.40 -4.78
CA ASN A 60 -3.73 11.68 -5.08
C ASN A 60 -3.84 12.06 -6.57
N LEU A 61 -4.78 11.44 -7.29
CA LEU A 61 -4.99 11.68 -8.71
C LEU A 61 -5.65 13.04 -8.94
N ASN A 62 -4.99 13.92 -9.69
CA ASN A 62 -5.47 15.28 -9.97
C ASN A 62 -5.76 15.51 -11.45
N ALA A 63 -6.66 16.46 -11.73
CA ALA A 63 -7.03 16.85 -13.10
C ALA A 63 -5.82 17.33 -13.92
N GLU A 64 -4.89 18.09 -13.32
CA GLU A 64 -3.67 18.56 -14.01
C GLU A 64 -2.77 17.40 -14.48
N LEU A 65 -2.74 16.30 -13.73
CA LEU A 65 -1.92 15.14 -14.06
C LEU A 65 -2.52 14.36 -15.23
N LEU A 66 -3.84 14.27 -15.31
CA LEU A 66 -4.58 13.62 -16.41
C LEU A 66 -4.67 14.51 -17.66
N ALA A 67 -4.75 15.82 -17.48
CA ALA A 67 -4.93 16.80 -18.55
C ALA A 67 -3.90 17.94 -18.44
N PRO A 68 -2.62 17.69 -18.74
CA PRO A 68 -1.59 18.72 -18.69
C PRO A 68 -1.88 19.82 -19.71
N GLY A 69 -1.96 21.08 -19.25
CA GLY A 69 -2.32 22.20 -20.12
C GLY A 69 -3.79 22.21 -20.55
N ALA A 70 -4.69 21.61 -19.75
CA ALA A 70 -6.12 21.50 -20.02
C ALA A 70 -6.47 20.75 -21.32
N GLN A 71 -5.58 19.88 -21.80
CA GLN A 71 -5.83 18.97 -22.92
C GLN A 71 -6.13 17.57 -22.37
N PRO A 72 -7.36 17.03 -22.57
CA PRO A 72 -7.71 15.70 -22.09
C PRO A 72 -7.02 14.61 -22.92
N GLY A 73 -6.91 13.40 -22.36
CA GLY A 73 -6.43 12.22 -23.10
C GLY A 73 -4.94 11.91 -22.94
N ARG A 74 -4.34 12.21 -21.78
CA ARG A 74 -3.02 11.67 -21.45
C ARG A 74 -3.07 10.14 -21.31
N VAL A 75 -2.08 9.45 -21.88
CA VAL A 75 -1.94 7.99 -21.71
C VAL A 75 -1.72 7.66 -20.24
N ALA A 76 -2.67 6.95 -19.64
CA ALA A 76 -2.65 6.52 -18.25
C ALA A 76 -2.66 4.98 -18.15
N LEU A 77 -1.72 4.44 -17.38
CA LEU A 77 -1.58 3.01 -17.10
C LEU A 77 -2.03 2.75 -15.67
N PHE A 78 -3.11 1.99 -15.53
CA PHE A 78 -3.61 1.59 -14.22
C PHE A 78 -3.04 0.22 -13.84
N THR A 79 -2.52 0.12 -12.62
CA THR A 79 -2.30 -1.19 -12.01
C THR A 79 -3.64 -1.83 -11.63
N GLU A 80 -3.69 -3.16 -11.62
CA GLU A 80 -4.89 -3.92 -11.24
C GLU A 80 -5.44 -3.46 -9.88
N GLY A 81 -4.59 -3.37 -8.85
CA GLY A 81 -5.01 -2.88 -7.53
C GLY A 81 -5.51 -1.43 -7.52
N ALA A 82 -5.09 -0.59 -8.46
CA ALA A 82 -5.64 0.76 -8.57
C ALA A 82 -7.08 0.75 -9.11
N ILE A 83 -7.40 -0.15 -10.04
CA ILE A 83 -8.75 -0.33 -10.58
C ILE A 83 -9.68 -0.89 -9.50
N GLU A 84 -9.20 -1.87 -8.73
CA GLU A 84 -9.96 -2.43 -7.60
C GLU A 84 -10.29 -1.36 -6.56
N LYS A 85 -9.30 -0.54 -6.18
CA LYS A 85 -9.47 0.52 -5.19
C LYS A 85 -10.43 1.61 -5.68
N LEU A 86 -10.35 2.02 -6.95
CA LEU A 86 -11.33 2.91 -7.58
C LEU A 86 -12.76 2.40 -7.41
N LYS A 87 -12.98 1.09 -7.61
CA LYS A 87 -14.30 0.47 -7.52
C LYS A 87 -14.80 0.36 -6.08
N GLN A 88 -13.94 -0.03 -5.15
CA GLN A 88 -14.29 -0.24 -3.75
C GLN A 88 -14.62 1.07 -3.04
N GLU A 89 -13.75 2.08 -3.20
CA GLU A 89 -13.88 3.36 -2.51
C GLU A 89 -14.76 4.36 -3.27
N GLN A 90 -15.18 4.01 -4.50
CA GLN A 90 -15.96 4.89 -5.39
C GLN A 90 -15.33 6.28 -5.54
N LEU A 91 -14.00 6.30 -5.66
CA LEU A 91 -13.23 7.54 -5.77
C LEU A 91 -13.63 8.31 -7.05
N PHE A 92 -13.83 9.63 -6.91
CA PHE A 92 -14.13 10.60 -7.98
C PHE A 92 -15.43 10.41 -8.75
N LEU A 93 -16.13 9.29 -8.56
CA LEU A 93 -17.43 9.03 -9.15
C LEU A 93 -18.48 9.69 -8.26
N GLY A 94 -19.10 10.74 -8.77
CA GLY A 94 -20.29 11.35 -8.17
C GLY A 94 -21.48 10.40 -8.28
N THR A 95 -21.48 9.31 -7.52
CA THR A 95 -22.64 8.42 -7.46
C THR A 95 -23.71 9.06 -6.58
N ILE A 96 -24.90 9.22 -7.16
CA ILE A 96 -26.13 9.37 -6.38
C ILE A 96 -26.18 8.14 -5.47
N LYS A 97 -26.14 8.36 -4.16
CA LYS A 97 -26.09 7.32 -3.13
C LYS A 97 -27.05 6.18 -3.47
N LYS A 98 -26.55 5.04 -3.93
CA LYS A 98 -27.29 3.79 -3.72
C LYS A 98 -27.21 3.55 -2.22
N LYS A 99 -28.36 3.63 -1.56
CA LYS A 99 -28.58 3.31 -0.15
C LYS A 99 -27.93 1.95 0.13
N GLN A 100 -26.70 1.97 0.64
CA GLN A 100 -26.10 0.77 1.17
C GLN A 100 -26.83 0.55 2.50
N GLU A 101 -27.67 -0.48 2.53
CA GLU A 101 -28.12 -1.07 3.78
C GLU A 101 -26.89 -1.29 4.64
N LYS A 102 -26.76 -0.49 5.70
CA LYS A 102 -25.81 -0.75 6.76
C LYS A 102 -26.17 -2.13 7.28
N LYS A 103 -25.39 -3.15 6.94
CA LYS A 103 -25.23 -4.29 7.84
C LYS A 103 -24.72 -3.68 9.14
N GLU A 104 -25.60 -3.66 10.14
CA GLU A 104 -25.33 -3.12 11.45
C GLU A 104 -23.95 -3.55 11.91
N VAL A 105 -23.05 -2.58 12.08
CA VAL A 105 -21.99 -2.74 13.07
C VAL A 105 -22.72 -2.69 14.41
N LYS A 106 -23.26 -3.84 14.83
CA LYS A 106 -23.70 -4.02 16.21
C LYS A 106 -22.47 -3.74 17.06
N THR A 107 -22.56 -2.66 17.83
CA THR A 107 -21.69 -2.32 18.95
C THR A 107 -21.13 -3.59 19.58
N ILE A 108 -19.80 -3.73 19.59
CA ILE A 108 -19.11 -4.84 20.27
C ILE A 108 -19.64 -4.86 21.71
N PRO A 109 -20.39 -5.90 22.13
CA PRO A 109 -20.88 -5.98 23.50
C PRO A 109 -19.68 -6.15 24.43
N LYS A 110 -19.67 -5.38 25.52
CA LYS A 110 -18.61 -5.38 26.57
C LYS A 110 -18.47 -6.72 27.34
N GLU A 111 -19.04 -7.80 26.84
CA GLU A 111 -19.12 -9.09 27.54
C GLU A 111 -18.02 -10.08 27.17
N THR A 112 -17.31 -9.88 26.06
CA THR A 112 -16.24 -10.81 25.62
C THR A 112 -14.97 -10.75 26.48
N ILE A 113 -14.77 -9.67 27.27
CA ILE A 113 -13.60 -9.52 28.16
C ILE A 113 -13.72 -10.43 29.40
N LYS A 114 -14.94 -10.77 29.85
CA LYS A 114 -15.14 -11.63 31.04
C LYS A 114 -14.90 -13.11 30.74
N GLU A 115 -15.23 -13.58 29.54
CA GLU A 115 -14.99 -14.97 29.14
C GLU A 115 -13.52 -15.28 28.84
N THR A 116 -12.75 -14.30 28.37
CA THR A 116 -11.30 -14.45 28.17
C THR A 116 -10.57 -14.60 29.50
N ILE A 117 -10.96 -13.88 30.55
CA ILE A 117 -10.36 -13.98 31.89
C ILE A 117 -10.71 -15.31 32.59
N LYS A 118 -11.91 -15.87 32.36
CA LYS A 118 -12.29 -17.19 32.88
C LYS A 118 -11.58 -18.36 32.19
N LYS A 119 -11.24 -18.24 30.90
CA LYS A 119 -10.38 -19.25 30.21
C LYS A 119 -8.93 -19.22 30.71
N THR A 120 -8.43 -18.09 31.17
CA THR A 120 -7.11 -17.97 31.81
C THR A 120 -7.06 -18.61 33.20
N THR A 121 -8.20 -19.01 33.78
CA THR A 121 -8.27 -19.60 35.13
C THR A 121 -8.72 -21.06 35.17
N GLN A 122 -8.93 -21.74 34.03
CA GLN A 122 -9.18 -23.19 34.00
C GLN A 122 -8.55 -23.89 32.78
N LYS A 123 -7.25 -24.20 32.88
CA LYS A 123 -6.70 -25.48 32.40
C LYS A 123 -5.75 -26.04 33.48
N PRO A 124 -6.21 -27.01 34.27
CA PRO A 124 -5.40 -27.70 35.28
C PRO A 124 -4.60 -28.86 34.66
N LYS A 125 -3.50 -29.26 35.34
CA LYS A 125 -2.67 -30.47 35.14
C LYS A 125 -1.59 -30.41 34.04
N GLU A 126 -0.47 -29.74 34.32
CA GLU A 126 0.81 -30.07 33.62
C GLU A 126 2.06 -29.57 34.38
N LYS A 127 1.94 -28.50 35.18
CA LYS A 127 3.11 -27.92 35.90
C LYS A 127 3.53 -28.65 37.18
N THR A 128 2.73 -29.56 37.72
CA THR A 128 3.05 -30.33 38.94
C THR A 128 3.87 -31.59 38.64
N GLU A 129 3.82 -32.10 37.41
CA GLU A 129 4.50 -33.35 37.00
C GLU A 129 5.97 -33.11 36.66
N LEU A 130 6.29 -32.03 35.94
CA LEU A 130 7.67 -31.64 35.62
C LEU A 130 8.53 -31.31 36.87
N LYS A 131 7.93 -30.74 37.92
CA LYS A 131 8.63 -30.47 39.19
C LYS A 131 8.93 -31.73 40.01
N LYS A 132 8.07 -32.75 39.93
CA LYS A 132 8.29 -34.04 40.61
C LYS A 132 9.35 -34.88 39.89
N GLN A 133 9.34 -34.90 38.55
CA GLN A 133 10.35 -35.61 37.74
C GLN A 133 11.76 -35.03 37.93
N THR A 134 11.91 -33.70 37.92
CA THR A 134 13.22 -33.03 38.15
C THR A 134 13.78 -33.25 39.56
N SER A 135 12.92 -33.43 40.58
CA SER A 135 13.35 -33.73 41.94
C SER A 135 13.80 -35.18 42.16
N LYS A 136 13.28 -36.13 41.36
CA LYS A 136 13.73 -37.53 41.34
C LYS A 136 15.10 -37.65 40.68
N ILE A 137 15.28 -37.03 39.51
CA ILE A 137 16.56 -37.01 38.79
C ILE A 137 17.68 -36.38 39.64
N LYS A 138 17.40 -35.28 40.38
CA LYS A 138 18.38 -34.66 41.28
C LYS A 138 18.80 -35.54 42.47
N LYS A 139 17.92 -36.42 42.96
CA LYS A 139 18.25 -37.36 44.05
C LYS A 139 19.06 -38.57 43.55
N GLU A 140 18.81 -39.00 42.32
CA GLU A 140 19.49 -40.12 41.67
C GLU A 140 20.94 -39.75 41.27
N VAL A 141 21.14 -38.57 40.70
CA VAL A 141 22.49 -38.02 40.38
C VAL A 141 23.35 -37.84 41.65
N LYS A 142 22.73 -37.48 42.79
CA LYS A 142 23.42 -37.30 44.08
C LYS A 142 23.79 -38.63 44.77
N LYS A 143 23.22 -39.75 44.33
CA LYS A 143 23.51 -41.11 44.82
C LYS A 143 24.63 -41.79 44.03
N ILE A 144 24.91 -41.31 42.81
CA ILE A 144 25.98 -41.78 41.91
C ILE A 144 27.30 -41.02 42.16
N THR A 145 27.22 -39.79 42.68
CA THR A 145 28.36 -38.90 42.95
C THR A 145 28.81 -38.91 44.42
N LYS A 146 28.43 -39.94 45.17
CA LYS A 146 28.81 -40.18 46.57
C LYS A 146 29.28 -41.61 46.74
#